data_AF-A0A6M1M4R8-F1
#
_entry.id   AF-A0A6M1M4R8-F1
#
_cell.length_a   1.000
_cell.length_b   1.000
_cell.length_c   1.000
_cell.angle_alpha   90.00
_cell.angle_beta   90.00
_cell.angle_gamma   90.00
#
_symmetry.space_group_name_H-M   'P 1'
#
loop_
_entity.id
_entity.type
_entity.pdbx_description
1 polymer ?
#
loop_
_entity_poly.entity_id
_entity_poly.type
_entity_poly.pdbx_seq_one_letter_code
_entity_poly.pdbx_strand_id
1 'polypeptide(L)' 'MQLGPGDLPPDLAAALKSRGGRPKAEVKRVPISLRVAPEVLAAFKTTGPGWQTRMNEALAEAARRLTSR' A
#
# COMPACT_ATOMS: atom_id res chain seq x y z
N MET A 1 7.93 -26.69 23.83
CA MET A 1 6.99 -27.37 22.91
C MET A 1 6.53 -26.37 21.87
N GLN A 2 7.24 -26.25 20.73
CA GLN A 2 6.82 -25.39 19.62
C GLN A 2 5.96 -26.26 18.70
N LEU A 3 4.64 -26.06 18.70
CA LEU A 3 3.73 -26.77 17.81
C LEU A 3 4.08 -26.39 16.36
N GLY A 4 4.55 -27.37 15.60
CA GLY A 4 4.81 -27.21 14.17
C GLY A 4 3.50 -27.31 13.38
N PRO A 5 3.48 -26.84 12.12
CA PRO A 5 2.30 -26.91 11.26
C PRO A 5 1.82 -28.34 10.92
N GLY A 6 2.47 -29.38 11.46
CA GLY A 6 2.06 -30.79 11.36
C GLY A 6 1.14 -31.28 12.49
N ASP A 7 0.98 -30.52 13.58
CA ASP A 7 0.17 -30.94 14.75
C ASP A 7 -1.23 -30.31 14.79
N LEU A 8 -1.62 -29.60 13.72
CA LEU A 8 -2.91 -28.93 13.61
C LEU A 8 -3.96 -29.88 13.03
N PRO A 9 -5.18 -29.92 13.59
CA PRO A 9 -6.25 -30.67 12.97
C PRO A 9 -6.56 -30.09 11.56
N PRO A 10 -6.93 -30.95 10.60
CA PRO A 10 -6.92 -30.63 9.16
C PRO A 10 -7.90 -29.52 8.77
N ASP A 11 -8.96 -29.32 9.56
CA ASP A 11 -9.92 -28.23 9.47
C ASP A 11 -9.30 -26.85 9.77
N LEU A 12 -8.45 -26.76 10.80
CA LEU A 12 -7.71 -25.55 11.16
C LEU A 12 -6.63 -25.20 10.12
N ALA A 13 -5.95 -26.22 9.57
CA ALA A 13 -4.98 -26.03 8.50
C ALA A 13 -5.63 -25.50 7.20
N ALA A 14 -6.85 -25.95 6.88
CA ALA A 14 -7.62 -25.46 5.74
C ALA A 14 -8.05 -23.99 5.92
N ALA A 15 -8.45 -23.59 7.13
CA ALA A 15 -8.85 -22.21 7.45
C ALA A 15 -7.69 -21.20 7.37
N LEU A 16 -6.45 -21.63 7.63
CA LEU A 16 -5.25 -20.79 7.47
C LEU A 16 -4.84 -20.61 6.00
N LYS A 17 -5.00 -21.66 5.17
CA LYS A 17 -4.75 -21.59 3.72
C LYS A 17 -5.75 -20.70 2.97
N SER A 18 -6.99 -20.59 3.47
CA SER A 18 -8.06 -19.82 2.84
C SER A 18 -8.08 -18.34 3.20
N ARG A 19 -7.19 -17.88 4.09
CA ARG A 19 -6.96 -16.45 4.34
C ARG A 19 -6.23 -15.84 3.15
N GLY A 20 -6.99 -15.65 2.06
CA GLY A 20 -6.57 -15.04 0.82
C GLY A 20 -5.75 -13.80 1.09
N GLY A 21 -4.48 -13.84 0.70
CA GLY A 21 -3.71 -12.62 0.57
C GLY A 21 -4.46 -11.69 -0.37
N ARG A 22 -4.55 -10.40 0.00
CA ARG A 22 -5.06 -9.37 -0.90
C ARG A 22 -4.38 -9.56 -2.26
N PRO A 23 -5.14 -9.62 -3.38
CA PRO A 23 -4.54 -9.85 -4.69
C PRO A 23 -3.35 -8.91 -4.85
N LYS A 24 -2.19 -9.48 -5.21
CA LYS A 24 -0.98 -8.70 -5.47
C LYS A 24 -1.38 -7.64 -6.50
N ALA A 25 -1.30 -6.36 -6.11
CA ALA A 25 -1.46 -5.29 -7.07
C ALA A 25 -0.45 -5.53 -8.21
N GLU A 26 -0.92 -5.57 -9.45
CA GLU A 26 -0.08 -5.79 -10.64
C GLU A 26 1.07 -4.77 -10.71
N VAL A 27 0.80 -3.54 -10.27
CA VAL A 27 1.80 -2.48 -10.11
C VAL A 27 2.03 -2.22 -8.63
N LYS A 28 3.21 -2.60 -8.14
CA LYS A 28 3.63 -2.29 -6.77
C LYS A 28 4.09 -0.84 -6.69
N ARG A 29 3.51 -0.08 -5.76
CA ARG A 29 4.07 1.22 -5.36
C ARG A 29 5.45 0.98 -4.73
N VAL A 30 6.44 1.77 -5.15
CA VAL A 30 7.79 1.72 -4.56
C VAL A 30 7.78 2.63 -3.32
N PRO A 31 8.03 2.11 -2.11
CA PRO A 31 8.15 2.95 -0.93
C PRO A 31 9.45 3.76 -1.04
N ILE A 32 9.33 5.09 -0.96
CA ILE A 32 10.47 6.01 -0.96
C ILE A 32 10.39 6.93 0.26
N SER A 33 11.55 7.39 0.73
CA SER A 33 11.62 8.49 1.69
C SER A 33 11.68 9.81 0.92
N LEU A 34 10.57 10.55 0.92
CA LEU A 34 10.45 11.86 0.27
C LEU A 34 10.27 12.95 1.33
N ARG A 35 11.03 14.03 1.22
CA ARG A 35 10.81 15.25 1.99
C ARG A 35 9.91 16.18 1.19
N VAL A 36 8.84 16.67 1.83
CA VAL A 36 7.95 17.69 1.27
C VAL A 36 7.84 18.84 2.24
N ALA A 37 7.50 20.02 1.72
CA ALA A 37 7.28 21.18 2.56
C ALA A 37 6.11 20.94 3.54
N PRO A 38 6.19 21.41 4.81
CA PRO A 38 5.16 21.16 5.82
C PRO A 38 3.74 21.57 5.39
N GLU A 39 3.63 22.70 4.71
CA GLU A 39 2.38 23.26 4.19
C GLU A 39 1.74 22.36 3.13
N VAL A 40 2.54 21.72 2.29
CA VAL A 40 2.06 20.76 1.29
C VAL A 40 1.49 19.53 2.00
N LEU A 41 2.22 18.99 2.97
CA LEU A 41 1.74 17.83 3.74
C LEU A 41 0.45 18.16 4.51
N ALA A 42 0.37 19.34 5.12
CA ALA A 42 -0.81 19.80 5.82
C ALA A 42 -2.01 19.91 4.86
N ALA A 43 -1.84 20.54 3.70
CA ALA A 43 -2.89 20.71 2.70
C ALA A 43 -3.45 19.37 2.20
N PHE A 44 -2.61 18.35 2.01
CA PHE A 44 -3.12 17.03 1.66
C PHE A 44 -3.82 16.36 2.85
N LYS A 45 -3.26 16.41 4.06
CA LYS A 45 -3.87 15.77 5.25
C LYS A 45 -5.27 16.28 5.57
N THR A 46 -5.55 17.58 5.35
CA THR A 46 -6.88 18.17 5.58
C THR A 46 -7.96 17.60 4.66
N THR A 47 -7.58 17.00 3.52
CA THR A 47 -8.53 16.31 2.63
C THR A 47 -9.11 15.02 3.24
N GLY A 48 -8.58 14.57 4.38
CA GLY A 48 -9.09 13.41 5.11
C GLY A 48 -8.54 12.07 4.59
N PRO A 49 -9.24 10.95 4.87
CA PRO A 49 -8.82 9.62 4.45
C PRO A 49 -8.52 9.56 2.94
N GLY A 50 -7.42 8.89 2.57
CA GLY A 50 -6.96 8.81 1.18
C GLY A 50 -6.07 9.96 0.71
N TRP A 51 -5.67 10.89 1.59
CA TRP A 51 -4.78 12.00 1.24
C TRP A 51 -3.47 11.57 0.55
N GLN A 52 -2.89 10.43 0.94
CA GLN A 52 -1.69 9.87 0.31
C GLN A 52 -1.94 9.46 -1.15
N THR A 53 -3.13 8.91 -1.44
CA THR A 53 -3.52 8.56 -2.82
C THR A 53 -3.69 9.83 -3.66
N ARG A 54 -4.38 10.85 -3.13
CA ARG A 54 -4.50 12.16 -3.80
C ARG A 54 -3.15 12.82 -4.06
N MET A 55 -2.24 12.75 -3.09
CA MET A 55 -0.87 13.26 -3.26
C MET A 55 -0.13 12.50 -4.37
N ASN A 56 -0.25 11.17 -4.42
CA ASN A 56 0.35 10.36 -5.47
C ASN A 56 -0.23 10.66 -6.87
N GLU A 57 -1.53 10.91 -6.97
CA GLU A 57 -2.17 11.31 -8.24
C GLU A 57 -1.62 12.64 -8.77
N ALA A 58 -1.45 13.64 -7.89
CA ALA A 58 -0.85 14.92 -8.25
C ALA A 58 0.59 14.76 -8.74
N LEU A 59 1.39 13.92 -8.08
CA LEU A 59 2.75 13.60 -8.51
C LEU A 59 2.77 12.90 -9.88
N ALA A 60 1.84 11.97 -10.12
CA ALA A 60 1.72 11.29 -11.41
C ALA A 60 1.32 12.24 -12.55
N GLU A 61 0.45 13.22 -12.27
CA GLU A 61 0.10 14.26 -13.24
C GLU A 61 1.29 15.15 -13.58
N ALA A 62 2.02 15.61 -12.57
CA ALA A 62 3.25 16.39 -12.79
C ALA A 62 4.27 15.60 -13.62
N ALA A 63 4.45 14.30 -13.34
CA ALA A 63 5.35 13.44 -14.10
C ALA A 63 4.97 13.34 -15.58
N ARG A 64 3.67 13.18 -15.91
CA ARG A 64 3.20 13.18 -17.32
C ARG A 64 3.58 14.45 -18.07
N ARG A 65 3.51 15.62 -17.41
CA ARG A 65 3.89 16.91 -18.00
C ARG A 65 5.40 17.00 -18.26
N LEU A 66 6.23 16.38 -17.42
CA LEU A 66 7.68 16.31 -17.61
C LEU A 66 8.08 15.43 -18.80
N THR A 67 7.34 14.34 -19.03
CA THR A 67 7.59 13.40 -20.14
C THR A 67 7.00 13.87 -21.48
N SER A 68 6.00 14.74 -21.46
CA SER A 68 5.40 15.32 -22.67
C SER A 68 6.24 16.45 -23.30
N ARG A 69 7.49 16.63 -22.87
CA ARG A 69 8.44 17.64 -23.34
C ARG A 69 9.58 16.96 -24.06
#